data_AF-J9D2P8-F1
#
_entry.id   AF-J9D2P8-F1
#
_cell.length_a   1.000
_cell.length_b   1.000
_cell.length_c   1.000
_cell.angle_alpha   90.00
_cell.angle_beta   90.00
_cell.angle_gamma   90.00
#
_symmetry.space_group_name_H-M   'P 1'
#
loop_
_entity.id
_entity.type
_entity.pdbx_description
1 polymer ?
#
loop_
_entity_poly.entity_id
_entity_poly.type
_entity_poly.pdbx_seq_one_letter_code
_entity_poly.pdbx_strand_id
1 'polypeptide(L)'
;MFSFILHFLSVNLTNHLSNESRIRKINMDIFQYENDFKINVRIIESLNLHRCCVNRHLSKKTQIDREINKLNTEKSGLQKYSKDEYFIKFGRYLDKDLSDIEKKIEQQKINWDAHVRLYNESIQNRNSYEKINDSLKKKIQMLESEKVALKLSMMGVS
;
A
#
# COMPACT_ATOMS: atom_id res chain seq x y z
N MET A 1 -64.78 -4.94 -12.41
CA MET A 1 -64.01 -4.68 -11.16
C MET A 1 -63.10 -5.84 -10.75
N PHE A 2 -63.55 -7.10 -10.81
CA PHE A 2 -62.74 -8.25 -10.41
C PHE A 2 -61.40 -8.41 -11.16
N SER A 3 -61.40 -8.15 -12.49
CA SER A 3 -60.20 -8.20 -13.32
C SER A 3 -59.16 -7.11 -12.95
N PHE A 4 -59.60 -5.91 -12.58
CA PHE A 4 -58.71 -4.84 -12.12
C PHE A 4 -58.03 -5.18 -10.78
N ILE A 5 -58.79 -5.80 -9.85
CA ILE A 5 -58.27 -6.24 -8.56
C ILE A 5 -57.22 -7.35 -8.76
N LEU A 6 -57.49 -8.33 -9.63
CA LEU A 6 -56.53 -9.39 -9.96
C LEU A 6 -55.26 -8.84 -10.62
N HIS A 7 -55.38 -7.87 -11.53
CA HIS A 7 -54.21 -7.20 -12.12
C HIS A 7 -53.39 -6.41 -11.09
N PHE A 8 -54.05 -5.67 -10.22
CA PHE A 8 -53.38 -4.94 -9.14
C PHE A 8 -52.63 -5.88 -8.19
N LEU A 9 -53.28 -6.99 -7.80
CA LEU A 9 -52.66 -8.03 -6.97
C LEU A 9 -51.48 -8.71 -7.67
N SER A 10 -51.60 -9.02 -8.96
CA SER A 10 -50.50 -9.64 -9.72
C SER A 10 -49.29 -8.71 -9.84
N VAL A 11 -49.52 -7.42 -10.12
CA VAL A 11 -48.43 -6.42 -10.23
C VAL A 11 -47.72 -6.25 -8.89
N ASN A 12 -48.47 -6.16 -7.78
CA ASN A 12 -47.88 -6.05 -6.44
C ASN A 12 -47.10 -7.30 -6.04
N LEU A 13 -47.60 -8.50 -6.36
CA LEU A 13 -46.89 -9.75 -6.08
C LEU A 13 -45.58 -9.84 -6.87
N THR A 14 -45.58 -9.48 -8.15
CA THR A 14 -44.36 -9.45 -8.99
C THR A 14 -43.36 -8.42 -8.47
N ASN A 15 -43.81 -7.23 -8.06
CA ASN A 15 -42.95 -6.21 -7.46
C ASN A 15 -42.34 -6.68 -6.13
N HIS A 16 -43.12 -7.35 -5.28
CA HIS A 16 -42.64 -7.91 -4.02
C HIS A 16 -41.54 -8.96 -4.24
N LEU A 17 -41.76 -9.90 -5.17
CA LEU A 17 -40.77 -10.93 -5.53
C LEU A 17 -39.50 -10.32 -6.13
N SER A 18 -39.65 -9.27 -6.96
CA SER A 18 -38.53 -8.53 -7.54
C SER A 18 -37.70 -7.83 -6.45
N ASN A 19 -38.35 -7.15 -5.51
CA ASN A 19 -37.71 -6.48 -4.40
C ASN A 19 -36.97 -7.45 -3.47
N GLU A 20 -37.56 -8.62 -3.17
CA GLU A 20 -36.88 -9.68 -2.42
C GLU A 20 -35.61 -10.16 -3.11
N SER A 21 -35.68 -10.43 -4.42
CA SER A 21 -34.53 -10.86 -5.21
C SER A 21 -33.42 -9.80 -5.18
N ARG A 22 -33.77 -8.52 -5.32
CA ARG A 22 -32.82 -7.41 -5.23
C ARG A 22 -32.19 -7.31 -3.84
N ILE A 23 -32.97 -7.43 -2.77
CA ILE A 23 -32.46 -7.43 -1.39
C ILE A 23 -31.47 -8.57 -1.16
N ARG A 24 -31.74 -9.78 -1.67
CA ARG A 24 -30.80 -10.92 -1.58
C ARG A 24 -29.48 -10.60 -2.27
N LYS A 25 -29.54 -10.04 -3.48
CA LYS A 25 -28.34 -9.61 -4.22
C LYS A 25 -27.57 -8.53 -3.46
N ILE A 26 -28.25 -7.52 -2.92
CA ILE A 26 -27.63 -6.48 -2.09
C ILE A 26 -26.88 -7.09 -0.90
N ASN A 27 -27.47 -8.07 -0.21
CA ASN A 27 -26.81 -8.72 0.93
C ASN A 27 -25.51 -9.44 0.50
N MET A 28 -25.53 -10.12 -0.65
CA MET A 28 -24.34 -10.76 -1.21
C MET A 28 -23.26 -9.73 -1.58
N ASP A 29 -23.65 -8.64 -2.25
CA ASP A 29 -22.74 -7.57 -2.65
C ASP A 29 -22.09 -6.91 -1.42
N ILE A 30 -22.86 -6.62 -0.36
CA ILE A 30 -22.34 -6.09 0.91
C ILE A 30 -21.35 -7.08 1.53
N PHE A 31 -21.71 -8.36 1.64
CA PHE A 31 -20.83 -9.38 2.21
C PHE A 31 -19.49 -9.48 1.46
N GLN A 32 -19.53 -9.42 0.12
CA GLN A 32 -18.30 -9.40 -0.68
C GLN A 32 -17.46 -8.16 -0.40
N TYR A 33 -18.06 -6.97 -0.39
CA TYR A 33 -17.34 -5.72 -0.12
C TYR A 33 -16.75 -5.66 1.29
N GLU A 34 -17.44 -6.21 2.30
CA GLU A 34 -16.90 -6.34 3.65
C GLU A 34 -15.68 -7.27 3.71
N ASN A 35 -15.71 -8.37 2.96
CA ASN A 35 -14.56 -9.28 2.87
C ASN A 35 -13.37 -8.60 2.17
N ASP A 36 -13.61 -7.93 1.05
CA ASP A 36 -12.57 -7.19 0.33
C ASP A 36 -11.96 -6.09 1.23
N PHE A 37 -12.80 -5.39 1.98
CA PHE A 37 -12.37 -4.40 2.97
C PHE A 37 -11.45 -5.01 4.02
N LYS A 38 -11.83 -6.15 4.61
CA LYS A 38 -11.02 -6.87 5.61
C LYS A 38 -9.68 -7.34 5.05
N ILE A 39 -9.66 -7.82 3.81
CA ILE A 39 -8.43 -8.23 3.13
C ILE A 39 -7.49 -7.03 2.98
N ASN A 40 -8.01 -5.91 2.47
CA ASN A 40 -7.23 -4.69 2.29
C ASN A 40 -6.68 -4.14 3.61
N VAL A 41 -7.46 -4.19 4.70
CA VAL A 41 -6.98 -3.80 6.05
C VAL A 41 -5.77 -4.63 6.46
N ARG A 42 -5.81 -5.96 6.30
CA ARG A 42 -4.67 -6.84 6.63
C ARG A 42 -3.44 -6.51 5.77
N ILE A 43 -3.64 -6.18 4.50
CA ILE A 43 -2.54 -5.76 3.61
C ILE A 43 -1.93 -4.45 4.10
N ILE A 44 -2.75 -3.45 4.46
CA ILE A 44 -2.29 -2.17 5.01
C ILE A 44 -1.50 -2.38 6.32
N GLU A 45 -1.98 -3.23 7.22
CA GLU A 45 -1.29 -3.57 8.46
C GLU A 45 0.09 -4.19 8.19
N SER A 46 0.16 -5.16 7.28
CA SER A 46 1.41 -5.79 6.87
C SER A 46 2.39 -4.78 6.25
N LEU A 47 1.90 -3.88 5.39
CA LEU A 47 2.70 -2.80 4.80
C LEU A 47 3.25 -1.86 5.88
N ASN A 48 2.43 -1.46 6.85
CA ASN A 48 2.84 -0.59 7.96
C ASN A 48 3.90 -1.23 8.85
N LEU A 49 3.77 -2.52 9.17
CA LEU A 49 4.71 -3.23 10.03
C LEU A 49 6.09 -3.41 9.37
N HIS A 50 6.11 -3.70 8.07
CA HIS A 50 7.35 -4.17 7.42
C HIS A 50 7.99 -3.15 6.49
N ARG A 51 7.20 -2.47 5.66
CA ARG A 51 7.70 -1.73 4.49
C ARG A 51 7.53 -0.21 4.60
N CYS A 52 6.49 0.27 5.28
CA CYS A 52 6.21 1.70 5.45
C CYS A 52 6.70 2.26 6.80
N CYS A 53 7.38 1.45 7.61
CA CYS A 53 7.87 1.87 8.92
C CYS A 53 8.96 2.96 8.80
N VAL A 54 8.60 4.19 9.18
CA VAL A 54 9.47 5.38 9.14
C VAL A 54 10.75 5.15 9.96
N ASN A 55 10.63 4.57 11.16
CA ASN A 55 11.79 4.30 12.02
C ASN A 55 12.79 3.34 11.35
N ARG A 56 12.30 2.32 10.64
CA ARG A 56 13.15 1.38 9.91
C ARG A 56 13.85 2.07 8.73
N HIS A 57 13.12 2.90 8.00
CA HIS A 57 13.66 3.71 6.91
C HIS A 57 14.77 4.65 7.38
N LEU A 58 14.54 5.40 8.47
CA LEU A 58 15.53 6.31 9.06
C LEU A 58 16.73 5.57 9.65
N SER A 59 16.51 4.41 10.27
CA SER A 59 17.59 3.55 10.77
C SER A 59 18.48 3.07 9.63
N LYS A 60 17.89 2.65 8.50
CA LYS A 60 18.64 2.24 7.31
C LYS A 60 19.43 3.39 6.70
N LYS A 61 18.84 4.59 6.64
CA LYS A 61 19.54 5.82 6.22
C LYS A 61 20.77 6.08 7.07
N THR A 62 20.57 6.09 8.38
CA THR A 62 21.64 6.35 9.36
C THR A 62 22.76 5.32 9.25
N GLN A 63 22.41 4.04 9.02
CA GLN A 63 23.41 2.99 8.79
C GLN A 63 24.25 3.29 7.55
N ILE A 64 23.62 3.59 6.42
CA ILE A 64 24.32 3.88 5.16
C ILE A 64 25.19 5.14 5.28
N ASP A 65 24.67 6.19 5.90
CA ASP A 65 25.42 7.44 6.13
C ASP A 65 26.68 7.19 6.97
N ARG A 66 26.60 6.33 8.00
CA ARG A 66 27.76 5.93 8.79
C ARG A 66 28.78 5.14 7.97
N GLU A 67 28.33 4.22 7.12
CA GLU A 67 29.20 3.43 6.25
C GLU A 67 29.93 4.32 5.24
N ILE A 68 29.22 5.27 4.61
CA ILE A 68 29.80 6.26 3.70
C ILE A 68 30.82 7.14 4.44
N ASN A 69 30.50 7.62 5.64
CA ASN A 69 31.41 8.45 6.43
C ASN A 69 32.68 7.69 6.84
N LYS A 70 32.56 6.40 7.18
CA LYS A 70 33.72 5.54 7.45
C LYS A 70 34.61 5.42 6.21
N LEU A 71 34.03 5.18 5.04
CA LEU A 71 34.75 5.09 3.77
C LEU A 71 35.42 6.43 3.40
N ASN A 72 34.74 7.57 3.61
CA ASN A 72 35.32 8.89 3.38
C ASN A 72 36.49 9.20 4.33
N THR A 73 36.40 8.74 5.58
CA THR A 73 37.48 8.87 6.56
C THR A 73 38.69 8.04 6.14
N GLU A 74 38.47 6.80 5.71
CA GLU A 74 39.50 5.91 5.17
C GLU A 74 40.17 6.54 3.94
N LYS A 75 39.38 7.02 2.97
CA LYS A 75 39.85 7.74 1.78
C LYS A 75 40.75 8.92 2.15
N SER A 76 40.29 9.77 3.07
CA SER A 76 41.03 10.94 3.54
C SER A 76 42.33 10.54 4.26
N GLY A 77 42.35 9.38 4.93
CA GLY A 77 43.55 8.82 5.54
C GLY A 77 44.57 8.34 4.50
N LEU A 78 44.11 7.68 3.43
CA LEU A 78 44.97 7.22 2.33
C LEU A 78 45.56 8.39 1.53
N GLN A 79 44.78 9.46 1.34
CA GLN A 79 45.21 10.67 0.61
C GLN A 79 46.35 11.43 1.27
N LYS A 80 46.75 11.07 2.51
CA LYS A 80 47.92 11.64 3.19
C LYS A 80 49.25 11.10 2.67
N TYR A 81 49.24 9.96 1.97
CA TYR A 81 50.44 9.36 1.42
C TYR A 81 50.71 9.86 0.01
N SER A 82 51.98 10.04 -0.34
CA SER A 82 52.38 10.06 -1.75
C SER A 82 52.27 8.66 -2.36
N LYS A 83 52.19 8.57 -3.69
CA LYS A 83 52.08 7.28 -4.39
C LYS A 83 53.25 6.35 -4.08
N ASP A 84 54.47 6.90 -4.04
CA ASP A 84 55.70 6.14 -3.80
C ASP A 84 55.78 5.65 -2.35
N GLU A 85 55.53 6.52 -1.37
CA GLU A 85 55.49 6.14 0.05
C GLU A 85 54.44 5.05 0.32
N TYR A 86 53.27 5.18 -0.31
CA TYR A 86 52.20 4.20 -0.18
C TYR A 86 52.62 2.84 -0.75
N PHE A 87 53.20 2.84 -1.95
CA PHE A 87 53.67 1.62 -2.59
C PHE A 87 54.78 0.93 -1.78
N ILE A 88 55.76 1.69 -1.28
CA ILE A 88 56.84 1.17 -0.44
C ILE A 88 56.28 0.55 0.85
N LYS A 89 55.31 1.20 1.49
CA LYS A 89 54.77 0.77 2.79
C LYS A 89 53.78 -0.40 2.70
N PHE A 90 52.94 -0.43 1.65
CA PHE A 90 51.81 -1.35 1.56
C PHE A 90 51.87 -2.31 0.37
N GLY A 91 52.85 -2.16 -0.54
CA GLY A 91 53.01 -3.01 -1.73
C GLY A 91 51.88 -2.92 -2.75
N ARG A 92 51.07 -1.85 -2.70
CA ARG A 92 49.88 -1.65 -3.54
C ARG A 92 49.84 -0.24 -4.11
N TYR A 93 49.11 -0.07 -5.21
CA TYR A 93 48.91 1.24 -5.83
C TYR A 93 47.83 2.04 -5.09
N LEU A 94 48.19 3.24 -4.64
CA LEU A 94 47.28 4.15 -3.94
C LEU A 94 46.00 4.44 -4.74
N ASP A 95 46.15 4.70 -6.03
CA ASP A 95 45.02 5.01 -6.94
C ASP A 95 44.00 3.86 -6.99
N LYS A 96 44.47 2.60 -6.90
CA LYS A 96 43.60 1.42 -6.89
C LYS A 96 42.77 1.36 -5.61
N ASP A 97 43.41 1.50 -4.46
CA ASP A 97 42.71 1.46 -3.17
C ASP A 97 41.73 2.64 -3.03
N LEU A 98 42.09 3.84 -3.51
CA LEU A 98 41.19 4.99 -3.58
C LEU A 98 39.98 4.73 -4.50
N SER A 99 40.20 4.17 -5.69
CA SER A 99 39.12 3.81 -6.62
C SER A 99 38.18 2.75 -6.04
N ASP A 100 38.73 1.76 -5.33
CA ASP A 100 37.92 0.72 -4.70
C ASP A 100 37.05 1.28 -3.56
N ILE A 101 37.53 2.27 -2.80
CA ILE A 101 36.72 2.99 -1.82
C ILE A 101 35.60 3.79 -2.50
N GLU A 102 35.89 4.49 -3.60
CA GLU A 102 34.88 5.25 -4.34
C GLU A 102 33.77 4.35 -4.88
N LYS A 103 34.12 3.18 -5.44
CA LYS A 103 33.13 2.18 -5.87
C LYS A 103 32.24 1.71 -4.72
N LYS A 104 32.81 1.50 -3.53
CA LYS A 104 32.03 1.12 -2.34
C LYS A 104 31.07 2.23 -1.91
N ILE A 105 31.51 3.49 -1.93
CA ILE A 105 30.65 4.63 -1.62
C ILE A 105 29.48 4.71 -2.61
N GLU A 106 29.78 4.56 -3.91
CA GLU A 106 28.76 4.61 -4.95
C GLU A 106 27.75 3.47 -4.80
N GLN A 107 28.22 2.25 -4.52
CA GLN A 107 27.34 1.13 -4.24
C GLN A 107 26.41 1.38 -3.05
N GLN A 108 26.88 2.06 -2.01
CA GLN A 108 26.05 2.41 -0.85
C GLN A 108 24.95 3.42 -1.20
N LYS A 109 25.25 4.40 -2.06
CA LYS A 109 24.24 5.34 -2.57
C LYS A 109 23.19 4.62 -3.42
N ILE A 110 23.62 3.74 -4.33
CA ILE A 110 22.70 2.93 -5.14
C ILE A 110 21.78 2.08 -4.26
N ASN A 111 22.34 1.45 -3.21
CA ASN A 111 21.58 0.66 -2.25
C ASN A 111 20.54 1.52 -1.52
N TRP A 112 20.91 2.75 -1.13
CA TRP A 112 20.00 3.70 -0.51
C TRP A 112 18.86 4.09 -1.45
N ASP A 113 19.17 4.47 -2.69
CA ASP A 113 18.17 4.88 -3.67
C ASP A 113 17.18 3.73 -3.98
N ALA A 114 17.69 2.50 -4.09
CA ALA A 114 16.85 1.31 -4.23
C ALA A 114 15.91 1.14 -3.03
N HIS A 115 16.41 1.33 -1.81
CA HIS A 115 15.59 1.26 -0.60
C HIS A 115 14.52 2.37 -0.56
N VAL A 116 14.87 3.61 -0.91
CA VAL A 116 13.94 4.75 -0.98
C VAL A 116 12.82 4.47 -1.97
N ARG A 117 13.13 3.93 -3.16
CA ARG A 117 12.12 3.55 -4.16
C ARG A 117 11.13 2.54 -3.61
N LEU A 118 11.61 1.45 -3.01
CA LEU A 118 10.75 0.41 -2.43
C LEU A 118 9.89 0.92 -1.27
N TYR A 119 10.45 1.81 -0.44
CA TYR A 119 9.73 2.47 0.65
C TYR A 119 8.58 3.33 0.10
N ASN A 120 8.86 4.17 -0.89
CA ASN A 120 7.86 5.05 -1.51
C ASN A 120 6.76 4.26 -2.24
N GLU A 121 7.13 3.21 -2.97
CA GLU A 121 6.17 2.31 -3.62
C GLU A 121 5.24 1.66 -2.58
N SER A 122 5.80 1.24 -1.44
CA SER A 122 5.01 0.64 -0.37
C SER A 122 4.01 1.63 0.25
N ILE A 123 4.42 2.90 0.42
CA ILE A 123 3.51 3.99 0.84
C ILE A 123 2.39 4.20 -0.18
N GLN A 124 2.73 4.27 -1.46
CA GLN A 124 1.74 4.45 -2.54
C GLN A 124 0.73 3.30 -2.58
N ASN A 125 1.20 2.06 -2.40
CA ASN A 125 0.34 0.88 -2.32
C ASN A 125 -0.60 0.97 -1.12
N ARG A 126 -0.09 1.31 0.06
CA ARG A 126 -0.92 1.51 1.26
C ARG A 126 -2.01 2.55 1.01
N ASN A 127 -1.64 3.72 0.51
CA ASN A 127 -2.59 4.81 0.24
C ASN A 127 -3.63 4.39 -0.82
N SER A 128 -3.27 3.53 -1.76
CA SER A 128 -4.20 2.99 -2.77
C SER A 128 -5.23 2.06 -2.13
N TYR A 129 -4.82 1.16 -1.23
CA TYR A 129 -5.74 0.31 -0.48
C TYR A 129 -6.66 1.12 0.44
N GLU A 130 -6.16 2.18 1.08
CA GLU A 130 -6.99 3.10 1.88
C GLU A 130 -8.10 3.73 1.03
N LYS A 131 -7.76 4.23 -0.16
CA LYS A 131 -8.76 4.79 -1.10
C LYS A 131 -9.78 3.75 -1.57
N ILE A 132 -9.34 2.52 -1.85
CA ILE A 132 -10.26 1.42 -2.20
C ILE A 132 -11.22 1.16 -1.04
N ASN A 133 -10.72 1.10 0.18
CA ASN A 133 -11.51 0.89 1.38
C ASN A 133 -12.54 1.99 1.63
N ASP A 134 -12.18 3.25 1.39
CA ASP A 134 -13.14 4.36 1.46
C ASP A 134 -14.24 4.26 0.39
N SER A 135 -13.88 3.79 -0.81
CA SER A 135 -14.86 3.53 -1.88
C SER A 135 -15.80 2.37 -1.53
N LEU A 136 -15.28 1.28 -0.96
CA LEU A 136 -16.07 0.13 -0.50
C LEU A 136 -17.06 0.55 0.59
N LYS A 137 -16.62 1.33 1.58
CA LYS A 137 -17.51 1.88 2.64
C LYS A 137 -18.68 2.66 2.05
N LYS A 138 -18.41 3.55 1.08
CA LYS A 138 -19.47 4.32 0.42
C LYS A 138 -20.45 3.41 -0.32
N LYS A 139 -19.97 2.39 -1.03
CA LYS A 139 -20.82 1.42 -1.72
C LYS A 139 -21.71 0.64 -0.76
N ILE A 140 -21.15 0.18 0.37
CA ILE A 140 -21.93 -0.51 1.42
C ILE A 140 -23.04 0.41 1.93
N GLN A 141 -22.73 1.66 2.29
CA GLN A 141 -23.73 2.62 2.78
C GLN A 141 -24.84 2.90 1.75
N MET A 142 -24.49 3.03 0.48
CA MET A 142 -25.47 3.19 -0.61
C MET A 142 -26.40 1.97 -0.72
N LEU A 143 -25.82 0.76 -0.69
CA LEU A 143 -26.57 -0.49 -0.77
C LEU A 143 -27.46 -0.73 0.46
N GLU A 144 -27.00 -0.35 1.66
CA GLU A 144 -27.82 -0.38 2.88
C GLU A 144 -29.00 0.58 2.77
N SER A 145 -28.79 1.78 2.26
CA SER A 145 -29.85 2.78 2.04
C SER A 145 -30.88 2.27 1.02
N GLU A 146 -30.42 1.70 -0.10
CA GLU A 146 -31.29 1.07 -1.10
C GLU A 146 -32.12 -0.07 -0.49
N LYS A 147 -31.48 -0.94 0.31
CA LYS A 147 -32.15 -2.05 0.99
C LYS A 147 -33.24 -1.57 1.95
N VAL A 148 -33.00 -0.48 2.69
CA VAL A 148 -34.01 0.13 3.56
C VAL A 148 -35.19 0.66 2.74
N ALA A 149 -34.93 1.38 1.65
CA ALA A 149 -35.98 1.90 0.78
C ALA A 149 -36.84 0.77 0.16
N LEU A 150 -36.21 -0.31 -0.31
CA LEU A 150 -36.91 -1.48 -0.83
C LEU A 150 -37.81 -2.13 0.23
N LYS A 151 -37.30 -2.28 1.46
CA LYS A 151 -38.11 -2.82 2.57
C LYS A 151 -39.32 -1.95 2.91
N LEU A 152 -39.16 -0.63 2.95
CA LEU A 152 -40.27 0.30 3.19
C LEU A 152 -41.33 0.20 2.07
N SER A 153 -40.89 0.14 0.81
CA SER A 153 -41.79 -0.03 -0.35
C SER A 153 -42.58 -1.34 -0.30
N MET A 154 -41.99 -2.42 0.24
CA MET A 154 -42.67 -3.70 0.43
C MET A 154 -43.69 -3.67 1.57
N MET A 155 -43.49 -2.80 2.58
CA MET A 155 -44.40 -2.64 3.72
C MET A 155 -45.57 -1.67 3.44
N GLY A 156 -45.60 -1.04 2.26
CA GLY A 156 -46.63 -0.06 1.90
C GLY A 156 -46.52 1.27 2.68
N VAL A 157 -45.34 1.55 3.26
CA VAL A 157 -45.06 2.80 3.97
C VAL A 157 -44.29 3.72 3.02
N SER A 158 -45.01 4.66 2.40
CA SER A 158 -44.46 5.75 1.58
C SER A 158 -44.34 7.04 2.38
#